data_AF-A0A918W5Q9-F1
#
_entry.id   AF-A0A918W5Q9-F1
#
_cell.length_a   1.000
_cell.length_b   1.000
_cell.length_c   1.000
_cell.angle_alpha   90.00
_cell.angle_beta   90.00
_cell.angle_gamma   90.00
#
_symmetry.space_group_name_H-M   'P 1'
#
loop_
_entity.id
_entity.type
_entity.pdbx_description
1 polymer ?
#
loop_
_entity_poly.entity_id
_entity_poly.type
_entity_poly.pdbx_seq_one_letter_code
_entity_poly.pdbx_strand_id
1 'polypeptide(L)'
;MKIVVPTFGSLVSGVGVIARPVMGRASSLRRERESGREAVAHNAAARDTAVMHAIVDTLELARTYAAARYGATVQGQPIALHVGVPAVELERAWPSERYAFLTAWNPASQPQSRKANDRADEALRARLDEAGVARVGAWAEASDGGWYEPGWLAHGLSLETLDALAREFGQAGTLSWMHGEPVHLRMVVPRPASTAGLRWVDWVE
;
A
#
# COMPACT_ATOMS: atom_id res chain seq x y z
N MET A 1 3.25 5.48 -17.68
CA MET A 1 2.24 4.41 -17.74
C MET A 1 1.21 4.72 -16.65
N LYS A 2 -0.10 4.59 -16.91
CA LYS A 2 -1.16 5.01 -15.97
C LYS A 2 -1.11 4.16 -14.69
N ILE A 3 -0.70 4.73 -13.56
CA ILE A 3 -1.08 4.23 -12.25
C ILE A 3 -2.55 4.58 -12.09
N VAL A 4 -3.40 3.56 -12.24
CA VAL A 4 -4.83 3.68 -12.03
C VAL A 4 -5.06 3.42 -10.54
N VAL A 5 -5.31 4.47 -9.78
CA VAL A 5 -6.18 4.36 -8.60
C VAL A 5 -7.59 4.56 -9.18
N PRO A 6 -8.39 3.51 -9.40
CA PRO A 6 -9.70 3.68 -10.01
C PRO A 6 -10.69 4.11 -8.92
N THR A 7 -11.40 5.19 -9.19
CA THR A 7 -12.65 5.50 -8.51
C THR A 7 -13.78 5.61 -9.51
N PHE A 8 -14.94 5.12 -9.06
CA PHE A 8 -16.30 5.17 -9.60
C PHE A 8 -16.71 4.22 -10.72
N GLY A 9 -17.68 3.38 -10.37
CA GLY A 9 -18.56 2.74 -11.31
C GLY A 9 -19.24 3.76 -12.21
N SER A 10 -19.21 3.48 -13.50
CA SER A 10 -20.23 3.90 -14.43
C SER A 10 -20.76 2.69 -15.17
N LEU A 11 -22.07 2.59 -15.15
CA LEU A 11 -22.92 1.80 -16.03
C LEU A 11 -22.52 2.05 -17.51
N VAL A 12 -22.54 1.02 -18.36
CA VAL A 12 -23.50 0.80 -19.47
C VAL A 12 -23.01 -0.39 -20.32
N SER A 13 -23.98 -1.23 -20.69
CA SER A 13 -24.02 -2.30 -21.70
C SER A 13 -22.98 -2.34 -22.83
N GLY A 14 -22.68 -3.57 -23.26
CA GLY A 14 -22.88 -3.92 -24.67
C GLY A 14 -21.76 -4.67 -25.40
N VAL A 15 -22.03 -5.95 -25.69
CA VAL A 15 -21.82 -6.68 -26.96
C VAL A 15 -20.42 -6.66 -27.63
N GLY A 16 -19.90 -7.85 -27.94
CA GLY A 16 -19.11 -8.02 -29.17
C GLY A 16 -18.06 -9.15 -29.24
N VAL A 17 -18.50 -10.33 -29.72
CA VAL A 17 -17.85 -11.23 -30.70
C VAL A 17 -16.37 -11.63 -30.53
N ILE A 18 -16.15 -12.95 -30.40
CA ILE A 18 -14.85 -13.61 -30.52
C ILE A 18 -14.71 -14.21 -31.92
N ALA A 19 -13.63 -13.88 -32.63
CA ALA A 19 -13.13 -14.65 -33.78
C ALA A 19 -11.69 -15.12 -33.49
N ARG A 20 -11.40 -16.39 -33.77
CA ARG A 20 -10.07 -17.04 -33.66
C ARG A 20 -9.54 -17.44 -35.06
N PRO A 21 -8.23 -17.73 -35.17
CA PRO A 21 -7.40 -17.38 -36.33
C PRO A 21 -7.03 -18.56 -37.24
N VAL A 22 -6.34 -18.28 -38.36
CA VAL A 22 -5.60 -19.29 -39.14
C VAL A 22 -4.15 -18.88 -39.41
N MET A 23 -3.33 -19.92 -39.29
CA MET A 23 -1.90 -20.18 -39.37
C MET A 23 -1.21 -19.88 -40.72
N GLY A 24 0.12 -19.66 -40.67
CA GLY A 24 1.00 -19.70 -41.85
C GLY A 24 2.51 -19.67 -41.52
N ARG A 25 3.18 -20.82 -41.74
CA ARG A 25 4.63 -21.16 -41.77
C ARG A 25 5.49 -20.18 -42.61
N ALA A 26 6.84 -20.16 -42.66
CA ALA A 26 8.04 -20.75 -42.04
C ALA A 26 9.23 -19.92 -42.63
N SER A 27 10.42 -19.78 -42.03
CA SER A 27 11.61 -20.62 -42.30
C SER A 27 12.91 -19.81 -42.07
N SER A 28 14.02 -20.55 -41.92
CA SER A 28 15.45 -20.20 -42.09
C SER A 28 16.33 -20.01 -40.83
N LEU A 29 17.24 -20.98 -40.68
CA LEU A 29 18.39 -21.05 -39.77
C LEU A 29 19.61 -20.40 -40.44
N ARG A 30 20.08 -19.25 -39.92
CA ARG A 30 21.49 -18.80 -39.95
C ARG A 30 21.66 -17.49 -39.16
N ARG A 31 21.75 -17.55 -37.81
CA ARG A 31 22.18 -16.40 -36.99
C ARG A 31 22.54 -16.73 -35.52
N GLU A 32 23.13 -17.87 -35.21
CA GLU A 32 23.23 -18.32 -33.80
C GLU A 32 24.43 -17.81 -32.98
N ARG A 33 25.24 -16.86 -33.46
CA ARG A 33 26.36 -16.31 -32.64
C ARG A 33 26.30 -14.81 -32.33
N GLU A 34 25.54 -14.01 -33.08
CA GLU A 34 25.22 -12.62 -32.70
C GLU A 34 23.94 -12.52 -31.86
N SER A 35 23.00 -13.45 -32.09
CA SER A 35 21.71 -13.52 -31.38
C SER A 35 21.88 -13.72 -29.87
N GLY A 36 22.96 -14.37 -29.41
CA GLY A 36 23.24 -14.54 -27.98
C GLY A 36 23.64 -13.24 -27.26
N ARG A 37 24.39 -12.33 -27.89
CA ARG A 37 24.79 -11.05 -27.28
C ARG A 37 23.65 -10.02 -27.35
N GLU A 38 22.92 -9.97 -28.46
CA GLU A 38 21.72 -9.13 -28.57
C GLU A 38 20.59 -9.62 -27.65
N ALA A 39 20.34 -10.93 -27.55
CA ALA A 39 19.33 -11.45 -26.63
C ALA A 39 19.71 -11.24 -25.17
N VAL A 40 21.00 -11.37 -24.80
CA VAL A 40 21.46 -11.05 -23.44
C VAL A 40 21.35 -9.55 -23.15
N ALA A 41 21.72 -8.68 -24.08
CA ALA A 41 21.58 -7.22 -23.93
C ALA A 41 20.12 -6.74 -23.91
N HIS A 42 19.25 -7.33 -24.74
CA HIS A 42 17.82 -7.02 -24.77
C HIS A 42 17.10 -7.51 -23.50
N ASN A 43 17.50 -8.67 -22.98
CA ASN A 43 16.98 -9.21 -21.72
C ASN A 43 17.54 -8.43 -20.51
N ALA A 44 18.77 -7.92 -20.58
CA ALA A 44 19.31 -6.99 -19.57
C ALA A 44 18.56 -5.64 -19.59
N ALA A 45 18.33 -5.04 -20.77
CA ALA A 45 17.60 -3.77 -20.88
C ALA A 45 16.12 -3.90 -20.46
N ALA A 46 15.46 -5.02 -20.78
CA ALA A 46 14.09 -5.28 -20.32
C ALA A 46 14.02 -5.50 -18.81
N ARG A 47 15.01 -6.17 -18.22
CA ARG A 47 15.15 -6.31 -16.76
C ARG A 47 15.44 -4.98 -16.10
N ASP A 48 16.37 -4.18 -16.63
CA ASP A 48 16.69 -2.85 -16.12
C ASP A 48 15.46 -1.93 -16.21
N THR A 49 14.69 -2.01 -17.28
CA THR A 49 13.45 -1.22 -17.44
C THR A 49 12.36 -1.67 -16.47
N ALA A 50 12.17 -2.98 -16.29
CA ALA A 50 11.19 -3.53 -15.34
C ALA A 50 11.56 -3.23 -13.89
N VAL A 51 12.85 -3.35 -13.55
CA VAL A 51 13.40 -2.99 -12.23
C VAL A 51 13.25 -1.48 -12.01
N MET A 52 13.61 -0.65 -12.98
CA MET A 52 13.40 0.80 -12.91
C MET A 52 11.91 1.16 -12.75
N HIS A 53 11.01 0.52 -13.49
CA HIS A 53 9.57 0.74 -13.38
C HIS A 53 9.04 0.32 -12.00
N ALA A 54 9.43 -0.85 -11.49
CA ALA A 54 9.04 -1.30 -10.15
C ALA A 54 9.64 -0.41 -9.03
N ILE A 55 10.85 0.11 -9.21
CA ILE A 55 11.48 1.08 -8.29
C ILE A 55 10.72 2.40 -8.30
N VAL A 56 10.39 2.92 -9.49
CA VAL A 56 9.61 4.15 -9.65
C VAL A 56 8.21 3.97 -9.03
N ASP A 57 7.57 2.84 -9.28
CA ASP A 57 6.25 2.51 -8.72
C ASP A 57 6.27 2.47 -7.18
N THR A 58 7.29 1.85 -6.58
CA THR A 58 7.39 1.80 -5.12
C THR A 58 7.72 3.17 -4.50
N LEU A 59 8.62 3.94 -5.11
CA LEU A 59 8.96 5.28 -4.62
C LEU A 59 7.76 6.23 -4.73
N GLU A 60 7.02 6.19 -5.83
CA GLU A 60 5.79 6.96 -6.01
C GLU A 60 4.69 6.52 -5.03
N LEU A 61 4.54 5.22 -4.79
CA LEU A 61 3.62 4.69 -3.80
C LEU A 61 3.95 5.21 -2.39
N ALA A 62 5.22 5.12 -1.97
CA ALA A 62 5.66 5.62 -0.67
C ALA A 62 5.44 7.14 -0.52
N ARG A 63 5.66 7.92 -1.59
CA ARG A 63 5.37 9.37 -1.60
C ARG A 63 3.88 9.66 -1.47
N THR A 64 3.04 8.88 -2.17
CA THR A 64 1.59 8.99 -2.09
C THR A 64 1.10 8.73 -0.67
N TYR A 65 1.61 7.67 -0.03
CA TYR A 65 1.26 7.32 1.33
C TYR A 65 1.76 8.37 2.33
N ALA A 66 3.00 8.85 2.18
CA ALA A 66 3.55 9.89 3.04
C ALA A 66 2.78 11.23 2.93
N ALA A 67 2.16 11.51 1.79
CA ALA A 67 1.36 12.71 1.56
C ALA A 67 -0.13 12.54 1.92
N ALA A 68 -0.59 11.32 2.19
CA ALA A 68 -1.98 11.05 2.52
C ALA A 68 -2.38 11.67 3.87
N ARG A 69 -3.70 11.87 4.02
CA ARG A 69 -4.30 12.34 5.27
C ARG A 69 -4.75 11.13 6.06
N TYR A 70 -4.38 11.08 7.32
CA TYR A 70 -4.81 10.02 8.23
C TYR A 70 -5.59 10.63 9.39
N GLY A 71 -6.32 9.80 10.12
CA GLY A 71 -6.93 10.25 11.37
C GLY A 71 -7.60 9.13 12.15
N ALA A 72 -7.99 9.46 13.38
CA ALA A 72 -8.68 8.56 14.30
C ALA A 72 -9.85 9.26 14.99
N THR A 73 -10.88 8.49 15.33
CA THR A 73 -12.05 8.98 16.08
C THR A 73 -11.89 8.62 17.54
N VAL A 74 -11.50 9.59 18.36
CA VAL A 74 -11.35 9.43 19.81
C VAL A 74 -12.50 10.15 20.50
N GLN A 75 -13.27 9.44 21.35
CA GLN A 75 -14.43 10.00 22.05
C GLN A 75 -15.43 10.69 21.11
N GLY A 76 -15.60 10.15 19.89
CA GLY A 76 -16.49 10.70 18.87
C GLY A 76 -15.94 11.93 18.13
N GLN A 77 -14.72 12.39 18.43
CA GLN A 77 -14.07 13.51 17.75
C GLN A 77 -13.00 13.01 16.76
N PRO A 78 -13.01 13.49 15.50
CA PRO A 78 -11.96 13.17 14.55
C PRO A 78 -10.68 13.97 14.86
N ILE A 79 -9.56 13.27 14.97
CA ILE A 79 -8.22 13.85 15.15
C ILE A 79 -7.36 13.46 13.95
N ALA A 80 -6.79 14.45 13.27
CA ALA A 80 -5.97 14.24 12.08
C ALA A 80 -4.54 13.81 12.45
N LEU A 81 -3.93 13.01 11.58
CA LEU A 81 -2.58 12.49 11.68
C LEU A 81 -1.85 12.70 10.36
N HIS A 82 -0.56 13.04 10.45
CA HIS A 82 0.29 13.29 9.30
C HIS A 82 1.67 12.68 9.51
N VAL A 83 2.18 12.00 8.49
CA VAL A 83 3.54 11.45 8.49
C VAL A 83 4.55 12.57 8.70
N GLY A 84 5.48 12.37 9.64
CA GLY A 84 6.50 13.34 10.02
C GLY A 84 6.05 14.41 11.01
N VAL A 85 4.82 14.35 11.53
CA VAL A 85 4.29 15.29 12.53
C VAL A 85 3.96 14.52 13.81
N PRO A 86 4.37 14.99 15.00
CA PRO A 86 3.95 14.39 16.28
C PRO A 86 2.44 14.49 16.48
N ALA A 87 1.82 13.44 17.00
CA ALA A 87 0.36 13.33 17.16
C ALA A 87 -0.14 13.86 18.52
N VAL A 88 0.30 15.06 18.93
CA VAL A 88 0.14 15.59 20.30
C VAL A 88 -1.32 15.62 20.77
N GLU A 89 -2.26 15.99 19.90
CA GLU A 89 -3.69 16.04 20.24
C GLU A 89 -4.26 14.65 20.50
N LEU A 90 -3.93 13.69 19.63
CA LEU A 90 -4.33 12.30 19.77
C LEU A 90 -3.74 11.70 21.05
N GLU A 91 -2.45 11.93 21.30
CA GLU A 91 -1.74 11.41 22.47
C GLU A 91 -2.31 11.92 23.79
N ARG A 92 -2.81 13.16 23.81
CA ARG A 92 -3.51 13.73 24.96
C ARG A 92 -4.89 13.10 25.16
N ALA A 93 -5.64 12.89 24.06
CA ALA A 93 -7.00 12.39 24.11
C ALA A 93 -7.08 10.87 24.34
N TRP A 94 -6.07 10.14 23.88
CA TRP A 94 -5.96 8.68 23.99
C TRP A 94 -4.51 8.28 24.32
N PRO A 95 -4.11 8.32 25.61
CA PRO A 95 -2.72 8.11 26.01
C PRO A 95 -2.22 6.67 25.85
N SER A 96 -1.01 6.53 25.31
CA SER A 96 -0.24 5.30 25.15
C SER A 96 1.23 5.65 24.92
N GLU A 97 2.13 4.71 25.20
CA GLU A 97 3.55 4.85 24.84
C GLU A 97 3.78 4.65 23.34
N ARG A 98 2.91 3.89 22.67
CA ARG A 98 3.05 3.53 21.25
C ARG A 98 1.70 3.41 20.56
N TYR A 99 1.72 3.79 19.29
CA TYR A 99 0.56 3.81 18.41
C TYR A 99 0.87 3.11 17.09
N ALA A 100 -0.15 2.49 16.51
CA ALA A 100 -0.08 1.87 15.20
C ALA A 100 -1.38 2.10 14.42
N PHE A 101 -1.30 2.52 13.17
CA PHE A 101 -2.43 2.57 12.24
C PHE A 101 -2.32 1.43 11.23
N LEU A 102 -3.42 0.71 11.00
CA LEU A 102 -3.52 -0.32 9.98
C LEU A 102 -4.95 -0.45 9.46
N THR A 103 -5.08 -0.89 8.21
CA THR A 103 -6.36 -1.26 7.58
C THR A 103 -6.23 -2.65 6.95
N ALA A 104 -7.35 -3.24 6.58
CA ALA A 104 -7.40 -4.45 5.74
C ALA A 104 -8.03 -4.17 4.38
N TRP A 105 -8.35 -2.91 4.09
CA TRP A 105 -8.95 -2.50 2.83
C TRP A 105 -7.90 -2.51 1.71
N ASN A 106 -8.36 -2.84 0.50
CA ASN A 106 -7.59 -2.73 -0.74
C ASN A 106 -6.15 -3.26 -0.64
N PRO A 107 -5.95 -4.55 -0.26
CA PRO A 107 -4.64 -5.17 -0.15
C PRO A 107 -3.79 -4.96 -1.41
N ALA A 108 -2.49 -4.76 -1.21
CA ALA A 108 -1.49 -4.40 -2.21
C ALA A 108 -1.86 -3.12 -2.98
N SER A 109 -2.63 -2.23 -2.35
CA SER A 109 -3.20 -1.03 -2.97
C SER A 109 -4.10 -1.35 -4.17
N GLN A 110 -4.69 -2.55 -4.19
CA GLN A 110 -5.58 -3.01 -5.26
C GLN A 110 -7.04 -2.87 -4.83
N PRO A 111 -7.85 -2.08 -5.55
CA PRO A 111 -9.26 -1.90 -5.26
C PRO A 111 -10.02 -3.21 -5.19
N GLN A 112 -10.75 -3.39 -4.09
CA GLN A 112 -11.64 -4.52 -3.88
C GLN A 112 -13.10 -4.06 -3.84
N SER A 113 -14.01 -5.03 -3.97
CA SER A 113 -15.41 -4.77 -3.66
C SER A 113 -15.58 -4.41 -2.19
N ARG A 114 -16.55 -3.53 -1.88
CA ARG A 114 -16.90 -3.18 -0.49
C ARG A 114 -17.11 -4.42 0.39
N LYS A 115 -17.83 -5.43 -0.08
CA LYS A 115 -18.07 -6.67 0.67
C LYS A 115 -16.79 -7.44 0.99
N ALA A 116 -15.81 -7.44 0.10
CA ALA A 116 -14.51 -8.08 0.35
C ALA A 116 -13.72 -7.29 1.40
N ASN A 117 -13.71 -5.97 1.29
CA ASN A 117 -13.08 -5.09 2.27
C ASN A 117 -13.74 -5.20 3.66
N ASP A 118 -15.07 -5.21 3.75
CA ASP A 118 -15.79 -5.36 5.01
C ASP A 118 -15.44 -6.70 5.70
N ARG A 119 -15.29 -7.79 4.93
CA ARG A 119 -14.85 -9.09 5.47
C ARG A 119 -13.40 -9.08 5.94
N ALA A 120 -12.52 -8.42 5.21
CA ALA A 120 -11.11 -8.30 5.58
C ALA A 120 -10.96 -7.45 6.85
N ASP A 121 -11.74 -6.37 6.98
CA ASP A 121 -11.80 -5.53 8.18
C ASP A 121 -12.34 -6.30 9.39
N GLU A 122 -13.39 -7.11 9.21
CA GLU A 122 -13.91 -7.97 10.28
C GLU A 122 -12.87 -9.00 10.75
N ALA A 123 -12.13 -9.59 9.83
CA ALA A 123 -11.05 -10.51 10.17
C ALA A 123 -9.91 -9.80 10.91
N LEU A 124 -9.48 -8.61 10.46
CA LEU A 124 -8.49 -7.80 11.16
C LEU A 124 -8.95 -7.45 12.57
N ARG A 125 -10.21 -7.03 12.72
CA ARG A 125 -10.82 -6.72 14.00
C ARG A 125 -10.77 -7.93 14.95
N ALA A 126 -11.10 -9.12 14.45
CA ALA A 126 -11.02 -10.35 15.25
C ALA A 126 -9.58 -10.66 15.70
N ARG A 127 -8.58 -10.49 14.83
CA ARG A 127 -7.16 -10.68 15.20
C ARG A 127 -6.70 -9.70 16.27
N LEU A 128 -7.14 -8.44 16.21
CA LEU A 128 -6.87 -7.45 17.24
C LEU A 128 -7.58 -7.77 18.56
N ASP A 129 -8.81 -8.28 18.51
CA ASP A 129 -9.57 -8.74 19.68
C ASP A 129 -8.87 -9.93 20.35
N GLU A 130 -8.44 -10.94 19.58
CA GLU A 130 -7.69 -12.11 20.08
C GLU A 130 -6.38 -11.73 20.76
N ALA A 131 -5.71 -10.69 20.26
CA ALA A 131 -4.48 -10.17 20.83
C ALA A 131 -4.72 -9.23 22.05
N GLY A 132 -5.97 -8.94 22.41
CA GLY A 132 -6.32 -8.03 23.50
C GLY A 132 -5.92 -6.57 23.25
N VAL A 133 -5.85 -6.17 21.97
CA VAL A 133 -5.34 -4.85 21.57
C VAL A 133 -6.43 -3.81 21.64
N ALA A 134 -6.22 -2.79 22.48
CA ALA A 134 -7.07 -1.60 22.52
C ALA A 134 -6.96 -0.82 21.21
N ARG A 135 -8.11 -0.44 20.63
CA ARG A 135 -8.19 0.28 19.36
C ARG A 135 -9.35 1.25 19.29
N VAL A 136 -9.23 2.24 18.39
CA VAL A 136 -10.32 3.13 17.97
C VAL A 136 -10.44 3.11 16.44
N GLY A 137 -11.62 3.51 15.94
CA GLY A 137 -11.83 3.66 14.50
C GLY A 137 -10.93 4.75 13.93
N ALA A 138 -10.38 4.49 12.74
CA ALA A 138 -9.46 5.37 12.05
C ALA A 138 -9.73 5.40 10.55
N TRP A 139 -9.03 6.26 9.84
CA TRP A 139 -9.14 6.36 8.38
C TRP A 139 -7.84 6.81 7.73
N ALA A 140 -7.71 6.48 6.46
CA ALA A 140 -6.78 7.06 5.51
C ALA A 140 -7.57 7.69 4.36
N GLU A 141 -7.08 8.82 3.84
CA GLU A 141 -7.72 9.58 2.80
C GLU A 141 -6.65 10.19 1.89
N ALA A 142 -6.97 10.31 0.59
CA ALA A 142 -6.09 10.95 -0.36
C ALA A 142 -6.04 12.46 -0.05
N SER A 143 -4.91 13.11 -0.33
CA SER A 143 -4.78 14.55 -0.09
C SER A 143 -5.80 15.40 -0.85
N ASP A 144 -6.34 14.87 -1.95
CA ASP A 144 -7.37 15.48 -2.79
C ASP A 144 -8.80 14.98 -2.51
N GLY A 145 -8.98 14.08 -1.53
CA GLY A 145 -10.27 13.46 -1.17
C GLY A 145 -10.80 12.43 -2.18
N GLY A 146 -10.02 12.06 -3.21
CA GLY A 146 -10.45 11.10 -4.25
C GLY A 146 -10.59 9.65 -3.78
N TRP A 147 -10.15 9.37 -2.56
CA TRP A 147 -10.13 8.04 -1.94
C TRP A 147 -10.22 8.17 -0.41
N TYR A 148 -10.97 7.23 0.20
CA TYR A 148 -11.17 7.12 1.64
C TYR A 148 -11.22 5.65 2.03
N GLU A 149 -10.50 5.29 3.09
CA GLU A 149 -10.45 3.95 3.65
C GLU A 149 -10.62 3.96 5.17
N PRO A 150 -11.59 3.19 5.70
CA PRO A 150 -11.63 2.85 7.12
C PRO A 150 -10.39 2.07 7.55
N GLY A 151 -10.03 2.19 8.81
CA GLY A 151 -8.99 1.41 9.45
C GLY A 151 -9.09 1.47 10.97
N TRP A 152 -8.02 1.04 11.63
CA TRP A 152 -7.92 1.00 13.08
C TRP A 152 -6.65 1.71 13.53
N LEU A 153 -6.78 2.48 14.60
CA LEU A 153 -5.64 2.95 15.37
C LEU A 153 -5.57 2.14 16.66
N ALA A 154 -4.44 1.47 16.87
CA ALA A 154 -4.19 0.55 17.96
C ALA A 154 -3.13 1.07 18.93
N HIS A 155 -3.26 0.70 20.20
CA HIS A 155 -2.27 0.94 21.26
C HIS A 155 -1.35 -0.26 21.47
N GLY A 156 -0.10 0.00 21.82
CA GLY A 156 0.81 -0.99 22.43
C GLY A 156 1.27 -2.13 21.52
N LEU A 157 0.87 -2.12 20.24
CA LEU A 157 1.27 -3.13 19.27
C LEU A 157 2.80 -3.11 19.07
N SER A 158 3.49 -4.25 19.11
CA SER A 158 4.90 -4.29 18.72
C SER A 158 5.04 -4.02 17.22
N LEU A 159 6.19 -3.49 16.79
CA LEU A 159 6.46 -3.31 15.37
C LEU A 159 6.46 -4.66 14.63
N GLU A 160 6.97 -5.72 15.26
CA GLU A 160 6.95 -7.08 14.71
C GLU A 160 5.50 -7.56 14.47
N THR A 161 4.60 -7.38 15.44
CA THR A 161 3.19 -7.74 15.28
C THR A 161 2.50 -6.86 14.23
N LEU A 162 2.82 -5.56 14.17
CA LEU A 162 2.31 -4.66 13.15
C LEU A 162 2.69 -5.14 11.75
N ASP A 163 3.97 -5.43 11.55
CA ASP A 163 4.51 -5.86 10.27
C ASP A 163 3.97 -7.24 9.88
N ALA A 164 3.75 -8.15 10.85
CA ALA A 164 3.11 -9.43 10.62
C ALA A 164 1.65 -9.28 10.17
N LEU A 165 0.87 -8.44 10.84
CA LEU A 165 -0.52 -8.13 10.45
C LEU A 165 -0.56 -7.46 9.08
N ALA A 166 0.32 -6.51 8.81
CA ALA A 166 0.39 -5.86 7.51
C ALA A 166 0.62 -6.87 6.38
N ARG A 167 1.53 -7.83 6.58
CA ARG A 167 1.74 -8.94 5.62
C ARG A 167 0.53 -9.87 5.52
N GLU A 168 -0.07 -10.25 6.65
CA GLU A 168 -1.26 -11.11 6.72
C GLU A 168 -2.44 -10.53 5.92
N PHE A 169 -2.68 -9.22 6.07
CA PHE A 169 -3.75 -8.48 5.39
C PHE A 169 -3.32 -7.84 4.07
N GLY A 170 -2.12 -8.19 3.57
CA GLY A 170 -1.60 -7.74 2.28
C GLY A 170 -1.40 -6.24 2.17
N GLN A 171 -1.24 -5.52 3.26
CA GLN A 171 -1.09 -4.06 3.25
C GLN A 171 0.29 -3.63 2.72
N ALA A 172 0.31 -2.59 1.89
CA ALA A 172 1.55 -2.02 1.36
C ALA A 172 2.25 -1.11 2.38
N GLY A 173 1.50 -0.54 3.33
CA GLY A 173 2.07 0.21 4.43
C GLY A 173 1.13 0.46 5.60
N THR A 174 1.71 0.79 6.74
CA THR A 174 1.06 1.08 8.03
C THR A 174 1.69 2.31 8.67
N LEU A 175 1.07 2.91 9.69
CA LEU A 175 1.76 3.95 10.49
C LEU A 175 2.18 3.41 11.85
N SER A 176 3.27 3.94 12.39
CA SER A 176 3.70 3.67 13.75
C SER A 176 4.43 4.86 14.35
N TRP A 177 4.29 5.08 15.66
CA TRP A 177 5.16 6.02 16.38
C TRP A 177 5.14 5.76 17.88
N MET A 178 6.12 6.32 18.57
CA MET A 178 6.19 6.40 20.02
C MET A 178 5.64 7.75 20.48
N HIS A 179 5.11 7.80 21.70
CA HIS A 179 4.62 9.04 22.30
C HIS A 179 5.62 10.20 22.17
N GLY A 180 5.17 11.34 21.66
CA GLY A 180 5.99 12.54 21.47
C GLY A 180 6.91 12.51 20.24
N GLU A 181 7.01 11.37 19.56
CA GLU A 181 7.77 11.24 18.32
C GLU A 181 6.88 11.48 17.09
N PRO A 182 7.47 11.91 15.95
CA PRO A 182 6.74 12.04 14.70
C PRO A 182 6.10 10.73 14.24
N VAL A 183 5.00 10.81 13.51
CA VAL A 183 4.37 9.65 12.88
C VAL A 183 5.27 9.11 11.76
N HIS A 184 5.63 7.83 11.81
CA HIS A 184 6.35 7.15 10.74
C HIS A 184 5.41 6.33 9.87
N LEU A 185 5.68 6.34 8.57
CA LEU A 185 5.10 5.39 7.61
C LEU A 185 6.02 4.18 7.50
N ARG A 186 5.46 2.97 7.63
CA ARG A 186 6.18 1.71 7.42
C ARG A 186 5.71 1.08 6.12
N MET A 187 6.62 0.89 5.18
CA MET A 187 6.36 0.26 3.88
C MET A 187 6.75 -1.21 3.93
N VAL A 188 5.81 -2.09 3.57
CA VAL A 188 5.98 -3.56 3.52
C VAL A 188 6.30 -4.05 2.09
N VAL A 189 6.50 -3.09 1.19
CA VAL A 189 6.93 -3.31 -0.20
C VAL A 189 8.45 -3.22 -0.29
N PRO A 190 9.08 -3.79 -1.34
CA PRO A 190 10.54 -3.77 -1.50
C PRO A 190 11.13 -2.37 -1.43
N ARG A 191 12.24 -2.18 -0.73
CA ARG A 191 12.89 -0.86 -0.63
C ARG A 191 13.37 -0.35 -2.00
N PRO A 192 13.01 0.89 -2.42
CA PRO A 192 13.53 1.46 -3.66
C PRO A 192 15.01 1.82 -3.49
N ALA A 193 15.74 1.89 -4.61
CA ALA A 193 17.17 2.20 -4.62
C ALA A 193 17.49 3.60 -4.06
N SER A 194 16.55 4.54 -4.13
CA SER A 194 16.66 5.87 -3.53
C SER A 194 15.45 6.15 -2.65
N THR A 195 15.71 6.63 -1.44
CA THR A 195 14.70 7.04 -0.45
C THR A 195 14.77 8.55 -0.18
N ALA A 196 15.33 9.31 -1.12
CA ALA A 196 15.53 10.76 -0.97
C ALA A 196 14.20 11.49 -0.73
N GLY A 197 14.15 12.27 0.37
CA GLY A 197 12.97 13.01 0.80
C GLY A 197 11.98 12.22 1.66
N LEU A 198 12.23 10.92 1.90
CA LEU A 198 11.36 10.04 2.69
C LEU A 198 11.93 9.78 4.08
N ARG A 199 12.24 10.85 4.83
CA ARG A 199 12.87 10.78 6.16
C ARG A 199 12.06 9.98 7.18
N TRP A 200 10.74 10.06 7.09
CA TRP A 200 9.78 9.47 8.04
C TRP A 200 9.15 8.20 7.49
N VAL A 201 9.82 7.56 6.53
CA VAL A 201 9.40 6.31 5.93
C VAL A 201 10.43 5.25 6.26
N ASP A 202 9.96 4.19 6.90
CA ASP A 202 10.72 2.98 7.20
C ASP A 202 10.34 1.90 6.20
N TRP A 203 11.29 1.05 5.80
CA TRP A 203 11.02 -0.14 5.00
C TRP A 203 11.20 -1.37 5.87
N VAL A 204 10.19 -2.24 5.85
CA VAL A 204 10.21 -3.50 6.57
C VAL A 204 10.99 -4.52 5.74
N GLU A 205 12.06 -5.07 6.32
CA GLU A 205 12.87 -6.15 5.73
C GLU A 205 12.23 -7.53 5.96
#